data_AF-A0A6P0S6J0-F1
#
_entry.id   AF-A0A6P0S6J0-F1
#
_cell.length_a   1.000
_cell.length_b   1.000
_cell.length_c   1.000
_cell.angle_alpha   90.00
_cell.angle_beta   90.00
_cell.angle_gamma   90.00
#
_symmetry.space_group_name_H-M   'P 1'
#
loop_
_entity.id
_entity.type
_entity.pdbx_description
1 polymer ?
#
loop_
_entity_poly.entity_id
_entity_poly.type
_entity_poly.pdbx_seq_one_letter_code
_entity_poly.pdbx_strand_id
1 'polypeptide(L)'
;MKLILVAPNSQLFAAFQQHFSYLPNIEIVNNYFEWLPEFDCLVSPANSFGMMDGGMDAAIIRFFGHSLMAKVQQYILKEFLGEQPVGTSFIVETGHPKHPFLAHTPTMRVPMSIAGTDIPYVAMWAMLLAVRRYNQSSDRKIDSVACPGLGTGIGRVPYPEAARQMALAYDNFLHPPKFLNCIVAAERQLQIWEG
;
A
#
# COMPACT_ATOMS: atom_id res chain seq x y z
N MET A 1 2.04 14.68 -2.61
CA MET A 1 1.21 13.57 -2.13
C MET A 1 1.45 13.37 -0.65
N LYS A 2 0.42 13.54 0.16
CA LYS A 2 0.38 13.26 1.60
C LYS A 2 0.09 11.77 1.82
N LEU A 3 0.83 11.13 2.71
CA LEU A 3 0.64 9.73 3.09
C LEU A 3 0.05 9.67 4.50
N ILE A 4 -1.15 9.11 4.63
CA ILE A 4 -1.89 8.95 5.88
C ILE A 4 -1.77 7.49 6.29
N LEU A 5 -0.93 7.20 7.29
CA LEU A 5 -0.72 5.85 7.81
C LEU A 5 -1.80 5.52 8.84
N VAL A 6 -2.59 4.50 8.55
CA VAL A 6 -3.76 4.11 9.35
C VAL A 6 -3.43 2.87 10.17
N ALA A 7 -3.43 3.00 11.49
CA ALA A 7 -3.03 1.92 12.40
C ALA A 7 -3.94 1.86 13.64
N PRO A 8 -5.06 1.12 13.61
CA PRO A 8 -5.92 0.92 14.77
C PRO A 8 -5.23 0.17 15.93
N ASN A 9 -4.16 -0.57 15.64
CA ASN A 9 -3.35 -1.25 16.63
C ASN A 9 -2.26 -0.31 17.16
N SER A 10 -2.19 -0.12 18.47
CA SER A 10 -1.25 0.80 19.13
C SER A 10 0.23 0.45 18.89
N GLN A 11 0.58 -0.82 18.75
CA GLN A 11 1.95 -1.24 18.47
C GLN A 11 2.35 -0.92 17.01
N LEU A 12 1.44 -1.09 16.06
CA LEU A 12 1.67 -0.66 14.67
C LEU A 12 1.76 0.86 14.57
N PHE A 13 0.88 1.58 15.28
CA PHE A 13 0.93 3.03 15.37
C PHE A 13 2.28 3.52 15.91
N ALA A 14 2.76 2.94 17.00
CA ALA A 14 4.08 3.26 17.56
C ALA A 14 5.22 2.96 16.58
N ALA A 15 5.17 1.81 15.89
CA ALA A 15 6.15 1.46 14.87
C ALA A 15 6.17 2.48 13.70
N PHE A 16 5.01 2.92 13.24
CA PHE A 16 4.94 3.98 12.24
C PHE A 16 5.51 5.30 12.76
N GLN A 17 5.17 5.72 13.98
CA GLN A 17 5.72 6.94 14.56
C GLN A 17 7.25 6.90 14.62
N GLN A 18 7.83 5.76 14.99
CA GLN A 18 9.27 5.59 15.03
C GLN A 18 9.90 5.71 13.63
N HIS A 19 9.46 4.90 12.67
CA HIS A 19 10.14 4.75 11.38
C HIS A 19 9.81 5.85 10.35
N PHE A 20 8.67 6.54 10.49
CA PHE A 20 8.30 7.63 9.59
C PHE A 20 8.58 9.03 10.14
N SER A 21 9.12 9.16 11.36
CA SER A 21 9.35 10.44 12.04
C SER A 21 10.16 11.47 11.26
N TYR A 22 11.10 11.02 10.41
CA TYR A 22 11.99 11.88 9.64
C TYR A 22 11.47 12.18 8.21
N LEU A 23 10.37 11.54 7.80
CA LEU A 23 9.85 11.63 6.44
C LEU A 23 8.83 12.76 6.31
N PRO A 24 8.85 13.55 5.22
CA PRO A 24 7.93 14.66 5.02
C PRO A 24 6.54 14.16 4.59
N ASN A 25 5.52 15.01 4.76
CA ASN A 25 4.15 14.79 4.26
C ASN A 25 3.48 13.50 4.79
N ILE A 26 3.85 13.09 6.01
CA ILE A 26 3.24 11.96 6.71
C ILE A 26 2.22 12.45 7.73
N GLU A 27 1.07 11.81 7.77
CA GLU A 27 0.14 11.82 8.90
C GLU A 27 0.00 10.38 9.41
N ILE A 28 0.00 10.19 10.72
CA ILE A 28 -0.16 8.86 11.33
C ILE A 28 -1.37 8.93 12.25
N VAL A 29 -2.36 8.07 12.00
CA VAL A 29 -3.61 8.02 12.75
C VAL A 29 -3.73 6.68 13.47
N ASN A 30 -3.95 6.73 14.78
CA ASN A 30 -4.30 5.56 15.58
C ASN A 30 -5.81 5.31 15.51
N ASN A 31 -6.31 5.04 14.31
CA ASN A 31 -7.74 4.82 14.08
C ASN A 31 -7.95 3.95 12.83
N TYR A 32 -9.21 3.63 12.54
CA TYR A 32 -9.68 2.97 11.34
C TYR A 32 -9.81 3.97 10.17
N PHE A 33 -9.71 3.49 8.92
CA PHE A 33 -9.75 4.38 7.76
C PHE A 33 -11.15 4.95 7.55
N GLU A 34 -12.19 4.23 7.97
CA GLU A 34 -13.60 4.62 7.87
C GLU A 34 -13.89 5.92 8.63
N TRP A 35 -13.00 6.31 9.55
CA TRP A 35 -13.14 7.48 10.40
C TRP A 35 -12.37 8.68 9.85
N LEU A 36 -11.60 8.49 8.78
CA LEU A 36 -10.95 9.59 8.08
C LEU A 36 -12.01 10.41 7.32
N PRO A 37 -12.05 11.74 7.49
CA PRO A 37 -13.07 12.57 6.86
C PRO A 37 -12.95 12.60 5.32
N GLU A 38 -11.72 12.53 4.81
CA GLU A 38 -11.40 12.61 3.39
C GLU A 38 -10.00 12.03 3.11
N PHE A 39 -9.85 11.36 1.98
CA PHE A 39 -8.57 10.93 1.39
C PHE A 39 -8.83 10.57 -0.08
N ASP A 40 -7.89 10.79 -0.99
CA ASP A 40 -8.14 10.51 -2.41
C ASP A 40 -8.09 9.02 -2.72
N CYS A 41 -7.13 8.30 -2.14
CA CYS A 41 -6.89 6.91 -2.43
C CYS A 41 -6.70 6.07 -1.17
N LEU A 42 -7.35 4.91 -1.09
CA LEU A 42 -7.10 3.90 -0.05
C LEU A 42 -6.31 2.73 -0.62
N VAL A 43 -5.32 2.25 0.13
CA VAL A 43 -4.56 1.06 -0.25
C VAL A 43 -5.26 -0.21 0.28
N SER A 44 -5.48 -1.17 -0.61
CA SER A 44 -6.00 -2.51 -0.32
C SER A 44 -4.85 -3.52 -0.37
N PRO A 45 -4.34 -3.99 0.79
CA PRO A 45 -3.23 -4.94 0.88
C PRO A 45 -3.68 -6.41 0.68
N ALA A 46 -4.40 -6.67 -0.41
CA ALA A 46 -5.15 -7.90 -0.64
C ALA A 46 -4.28 -9.09 -1.13
N ASN A 47 -4.95 -10.08 -1.73
CA ASN A 47 -4.33 -11.18 -2.45
C ASN A 47 -4.39 -10.99 -3.98
N SER A 48 -3.60 -11.78 -4.71
CA SER A 48 -3.48 -11.72 -6.18
C SER A 48 -4.76 -11.96 -6.97
N PHE A 49 -5.83 -12.46 -6.34
CA PHE A 49 -7.09 -12.81 -7.00
C PHE A 49 -8.23 -11.82 -6.70
N GLY A 50 -7.96 -10.76 -5.95
CA GLY A 50 -8.95 -9.73 -5.63
C GLY A 50 -10.08 -10.22 -4.73
N MET A 51 -9.86 -11.31 -3.97
CA MET A 51 -10.79 -11.70 -2.89
C MET A 51 -10.61 -10.74 -1.73
N MET A 52 -11.68 -10.02 -1.38
CA MET A 52 -11.64 -8.90 -0.43
C MET A 52 -12.54 -9.16 0.79
N ASP A 53 -12.44 -10.36 1.38
CA ASP A 53 -13.33 -10.89 2.41
C ASP A 53 -12.73 -10.92 3.83
N GLY A 54 -11.42 -10.67 3.97
CA GLY A 54 -10.70 -10.74 5.24
C GLY A 54 -10.11 -9.40 5.69
N GLY A 55 -9.95 -9.23 7.01
CA GLY A 55 -9.18 -8.14 7.62
C GLY A 55 -9.53 -6.74 7.12
N MET A 56 -8.52 -6.01 6.63
CA MET A 56 -8.66 -4.68 6.04
C MET A 56 -9.58 -4.68 4.82
N ASP A 57 -9.47 -5.67 3.93
CA ASP A 57 -10.26 -5.73 2.71
C ASP A 57 -11.75 -5.94 3.01
N ALA A 58 -12.07 -6.74 4.04
CA ALA A 58 -13.45 -6.88 4.51
C ALA A 58 -14.05 -5.53 4.96
N ALA A 59 -13.25 -4.69 5.62
CA ALA A 59 -13.66 -3.34 6.01
C ALA A 59 -13.86 -2.42 4.80
N ILE A 60 -12.97 -2.49 3.81
CA ILE A 60 -13.10 -1.79 2.52
C ILE A 60 -14.43 -2.17 1.84
N ILE A 61 -14.77 -3.45 1.76
CA ILE A 61 -16.01 -3.90 1.11
C ILE A 61 -17.25 -3.54 1.93
N ARG A 62 -17.20 -3.58 3.26
CA ARG A 62 -18.31 -3.07 4.10
C ARG A 62 -18.54 -1.58 3.88
N PHE A 63 -17.49 -0.80 3.64
CA PHE A 63 -17.58 0.65 3.46
C PHE A 63 -18.01 1.05 2.03
N PHE A 64 -17.42 0.44 0.99
CA PHE A 64 -17.66 0.82 -0.42
C PHE A 64 -18.66 -0.08 -1.16
N GLY A 65 -18.97 -1.25 -0.60
CA GLY A 65 -19.88 -2.23 -1.21
C GLY A 65 -19.21 -3.24 -2.14
N HIS A 66 -19.91 -4.36 -2.38
CA HIS A 66 -19.41 -5.49 -3.18
C HIS A 66 -19.15 -5.16 -4.65
N SER A 67 -19.76 -4.10 -5.19
CA SER A 67 -19.47 -3.66 -6.56
C SER A 67 -18.01 -3.25 -6.76
N LEU A 68 -17.33 -2.78 -5.70
CA LEU A 68 -15.90 -2.46 -5.76
C LEU A 68 -15.05 -3.72 -5.96
N MET A 69 -15.34 -4.80 -5.21
CA MET A 69 -14.68 -6.09 -5.38
C MET A 69 -14.86 -6.63 -6.80
N ALA A 70 -16.08 -6.54 -7.34
CA ALA A 70 -16.35 -6.96 -8.71
C ALA A 70 -15.52 -6.18 -9.75
N LYS A 71 -15.36 -4.85 -9.58
CA LYS A 71 -14.50 -4.03 -10.45
C LYS A 71 -13.03 -4.46 -10.36
N VAL A 72 -12.53 -4.71 -9.15
CA VAL A 72 -11.16 -5.21 -8.92
C VAL A 72 -10.95 -6.54 -9.65
N GLN A 73 -11.85 -7.50 -9.45
CA GLN A 73 -11.75 -8.82 -10.07
C GLN A 73 -11.86 -8.75 -11.60
N GLN A 74 -12.76 -7.91 -12.14
CA GLN A 74 -12.85 -7.67 -13.58
C GLN A 74 -11.55 -7.10 -14.15
N TYR A 75 -10.91 -6.16 -13.44
CA TYR A 75 -9.61 -5.63 -13.83
C TYR A 75 -8.53 -6.71 -13.83
N ILE A 76 -8.49 -7.56 -12.79
CA ILE A 76 -7.54 -8.68 -12.70
C ILE A 76 -7.75 -9.67 -13.85
N LEU A 77 -9.00 -10.02 -14.16
CA LEU A 77 -9.32 -10.92 -15.29
C LEU A 77 -8.87 -10.33 -16.62
N LYS A 78 -9.09 -9.03 -16.84
CA LYS A 78 -8.83 -8.35 -18.09
C LYS A 78 -7.34 -8.06 -18.32
N GLU A 79 -6.67 -7.48 -17.33
CA GLU A 79 -5.32 -6.93 -17.48
C GLU A 79 -4.23 -7.90 -16.99
N PHE A 80 -4.59 -8.84 -16.11
CA PHE A 80 -3.65 -9.78 -15.50
C PHE A 80 -4.00 -11.25 -15.78
N LEU A 81 -4.93 -11.52 -16.70
CA LEU A 81 -5.35 -12.87 -17.08
C LEU A 81 -5.76 -13.74 -15.86
N GLY A 82 -6.30 -13.11 -14.82
CA GLY A 82 -6.81 -13.80 -13.62
C GLY A 82 -5.86 -13.84 -12.42
N GLU A 83 -4.61 -13.38 -12.54
CA GLU A 83 -3.68 -13.34 -11.40
C GLU A 83 -2.82 -12.08 -11.40
N GLN A 84 -3.08 -11.15 -10.48
CA GLN A 84 -2.23 -9.98 -10.31
C GLN A 84 -0.96 -10.35 -9.53
N PRO A 85 0.25 -10.15 -10.07
CA PRO A 85 1.49 -10.46 -9.35
C PRO A 85 1.69 -9.58 -8.12
N VAL A 86 2.22 -10.17 -7.04
CA VAL A 86 2.73 -9.42 -5.89
C VAL A 86 3.81 -8.44 -6.36
N GLY A 87 3.78 -7.22 -5.83
CA GLY A 87 4.65 -6.13 -6.26
C GLY A 87 4.17 -5.34 -7.47
N THR A 88 2.90 -5.50 -7.80
CA THR A 88 2.18 -4.59 -8.70
C THR A 88 1.10 -3.84 -7.92
N SER A 89 0.61 -2.74 -8.48
CA SER A 89 -0.55 -2.03 -7.96
C SER A 89 -1.28 -1.35 -9.10
N PHE A 90 -2.61 -1.32 -9.06
CA PHE A 90 -3.43 -0.56 -10.00
C PHE A 90 -4.49 0.26 -9.26
N ILE A 91 -4.94 1.33 -9.90
CA ILE A 91 -5.92 2.26 -9.34
C ILE A 91 -7.29 1.97 -9.94
N VAL A 92 -8.32 1.85 -9.08
CA VAL A 92 -9.73 1.75 -9.49
C VAL A 92 -10.58 2.79 -8.79
N GLU A 93 -11.68 3.17 -9.43
CA GLU A 93 -12.64 4.09 -8.84
C GLU A 93 -13.61 3.39 -7.89
N THR A 94 -13.74 3.94 -6.68
CA THR A 94 -14.70 3.50 -5.68
C THR A 94 -16.11 4.01 -5.98
N GLY A 95 -16.22 5.16 -6.66
CA GLY A 95 -17.49 5.90 -6.84
C GLY A 95 -17.85 6.78 -5.64
N HIS A 96 -17.03 6.83 -4.58
CA HIS A 96 -17.27 7.67 -3.42
C HIS A 96 -16.74 9.10 -3.66
N PRO A 97 -17.51 10.18 -3.38
CA PRO A 97 -17.10 11.54 -3.71
C PRO A 97 -15.82 11.97 -2.98
N LYS A 98 -15.70 11.62 -1.69
CA LYS A 98 -14.56 11.96 -0.82
C LYS A 98 -13.43 10.93 -0.77
N HIS A 99 -13.66 9.74 -1.34
CA HIS A 99 -12.72 8.62 -1.28
C HIS A 99 -12.62 7.95 -2.65
N PRO A 100 -12.33 8.71 -3.71
CA PRO A 100 -12.61 8.35 -5.09
C PRO A 100 -11.86 7.10 -5.58
N PHE A 101 -10.70 6.78 -5.00
CA PHE A 101 -9.82 5.76 -5.54
C PHE A 101 -9.46 4.67 -4.53
N LEU A 102 -9.21 3.47 -5.07
CA LEU A 102 -8.59 2.35 -4.37
C LEU A 102 -7.34 1.93 -5.14
N ALA A 103 -6.21 1.81 -4.45
CA ALA A 103 -5.02 1.15 -4.96
C ALA A 103 -5.04 -0.32 -4.53
N HIS A 104 -5.30 -1.23 -5.47
CA HIS A 104 -5.27 -2.66 -5.19
C HIS A 104 -3.82 -3.17 -5.30
N THR A 105 -3.24 -3.52 -4.14
CA THR A 105 -1.81 -3.78 -3.96
C THR A 105 -1.60 -5.12 -3.26
N PRO A 106 -1.60 -6.26 -3.99
CA PRO A 106 -1.53 -7.56 -3.36
C PRO A 106 -0.23 -7.76 -2.58
N THR A 107 -0.36 -8.18 -1.33
CA THR A 107 0.75 -8.51 -0.42
C THR A 107 1.02 -10.00 -0.31
N MET A 108 0.24 -10.82 -1.02
CA MET A 108 0.42 -12.27 -1.08
C MET A 108 -0.35 -12.81 -2.27
N ARG A 109 0.06 -13.99 -2.76
CA ARG A 109 -0.69 -14.66 -3.84
C ARG A 109 -2.03 -15.18 -3.34
N VAL A 110 -1.99 -15.91 -2.24
CA VAL A 110 -3.14 -16.41 -1.47
C VAL A 110 -2.91 -16.08 0.00
N PRO A 111 -3.96 -16.06 0.86
CA PRO A 111 -3.82 -15.85 2.29
C PRO A 111 -2.75 -16.76 2.94
N MET A 112 -1.59 -16.19 3.29
CA MET A 112 -0.48 -16.91 3.94
C MET A 112 0.45 -15.96 4.69
N SER A 113 1.29 -16.54 5.56
CA SER A 113 2.37 -15.80 6.22
C SER A 113 3.43 -15.39 5.19
N ILE A 114 3.88 -14.15 5.29
CA ILE A 114 4.96 -13.55 4.50
C ILE A 114 6.06 -12.93 5.39
N ALA A 115 6.08 -13.29 6.67
CA ALA A 115 7.14 -12.89 7.60
C ALA A 115 8.53 -13.28 7.07
N GLY A 116 9.50 -12.37 7.20
CA GLY A 116 10.87 -12.57 6.70
C GLY A 116 11.04 -12.31 5.19
N THR A 117 10.07 -11.67 4.54
CA THR A 117 10.17 -11.22 3.13
C THR A 117 10.27 -9.70 3.04
N ASP A 118 10.58 -9.19 1.86
CA ASP A 118 10.59 -7.77 1.51
C ASP A 118 9.23 -7.27 0.98
N ILE A 119 8.16 -8.07 1.09
CA ILE A 119 6.87 -7.75 0.50
C ILE A 119 6.28 -6.40 0.99
N PRO A 120 6.37 -6.00 2.29
CA PRO A 120 5.96 -4.66 2.69
C PRO A 120 6.66 -3.54 1.90
N TYR A 121 7.96 -3.68 1.66
CA TYR A 121 8.72 -2.73 0.82
C TYR A 121 8.19 -2.75 -0.61
N VAL A 122 8.09 -3.92 -1.23
CA VAL A 122 7.70 -4.08 -2.63
C VAL A 122 6.27 -3.59 -2.86
N ALA A 123 5.34 -3.88 -1.94
CA ALA A 123 3.96 -3.42 -2.01
C ALA A 123 3.86 -1.89 -1.89
N MET A 124 4.57 -1.29 -0.94
CA MET A 124 4.63 0.16 -0.80
C MET A 124 5.19 0.83 -2.05
N TRP A 125 6.30 0.29 -2.58
CA TRP A 125 6.93 0.77 -3.81
C TRP A 125 5.97 0.70 -5.00
N ALA A 126 5.27 -0.43 -5.17
CA ALA A 126 4.32 -0.64 -6.25
C ALA A 126 3.15 0.35 -6.19
N MET A 127 2.60 0.58 -5.00
CA MET A 127 1.54 1.56 -4.77
C MET A 127 1.99 2.98 -5.13
N LEU A 128 3.18 3.41 -4.66
CA LEU A 128 3.72 4.74 -4.94
C LEU A 128 3.94 4.95 -6.44
N LEU A 129 4.45 3.94 -7.15
CA LEU A 129 4.60 4.00 -8.60
C LEU A 129 3.25 4.05 -9.34
N ALA A 130 2.24 3.31 -8.88
CA ALA A 130 0.90 3.34 -9.46
C ALA A 130 0.25 4.72 -9.32
N VAL A 131 0.32 5.31 -8.12
CA VAL A 131 -0.18 6.67 -7.87
C VAL A 131 0.58 7.70 -8.71
N ARG A 132 1.91 7.59 -8.80
CA ARG A 132 2.73 8.46 -9.65
C ARG A 132 2.28 8.39 -11.12
N ARG A 133 2.13 7.18 -11.66
CA ARG A 133 1.72 6.96 -13.06
C ARG A 133 0.31 7.50 -13.31
N TYR A 134 -0.64 7.23 -12.41
CA TYR A 134 -1.98 7.77 -12.49
C TYR A 134 -1.97 9.32 -12.52
N ASN A 135 -1.19 9.94 -11.63
CA ASN A 135 -1.04 11.39 -11.57
C ASN A 135 -0.32 11.99 -12.79
N GLN A 136 0.34 11.20 -13.64
CA GLN A 136 0.93 11.70 -14.88
C GLN A 136 -0.09 11.77 -16.02
N SER A 137 -1.09 10.88 -16.03
CA SER A 137 -2.05 10.75 -17.14
C SER A 137 -3.44 11.31 -16.85
N SER A 138 -3.81 11.50 -15.58
CA SER A 138 -5.17 11.85 -15.17
C SER A 138 -5.31 13.33 -14.81
N ASP A 139 -6.43 13.94 -15.14
CA ASP A 139 -6.72 15.33 -14.73
C ASP A 139 -7.00 15.44 -13.22
N ARG A 140 -7.79 14.50 -12.67
CA ARG A 140 -8.01 14.38 -11.23
C ARG A 140 -6.79 13.72 -10.58
N LYS A 141 -6.01 14.48 -9.82
CA LYS A 141 -4.82 13.97 -9.12
C LYS A 141 -5.21 13.28 -7.81
N ILE A 142 -4.38 12.33 -7.40
CA ILE A 142 -4.36 11.71 -6.08
C ILE A 142 -3.34 12.47 -5.24
N ASP A 143 -3.82 13.30 -4.32
CA ASP A 143 -2.96 14.13 -3.46
C ASP A 143 -2.80 13.54 -2.06
N SER A 144 -3.72 12.67 -1.63
CA SER A 144 -3.70 12.00 -0.34
C SER A 144 -3.95 10.50 -0.44
N VAL A 145 -3.11 9.70 0.22
CA VAL A 145 -3.23 8.23 0.24
C VAL A 145 -3.35 7.74 1.67
N ALA A 146 -4.45 7.06 1.99
CA ALA A 146 -4.61 6.30 3.22
C ALA A 146 -4.01 4.90 3.05
N CYS A 147 -3.03 4.54 3.89
CA CYS A 147 -2.27 3.31 3.78
C CYS A 147 -2.24 2.56 5.11
N PRO A 148 -2.72 1.29 5.17
CA PRO A 148 -2.63 0.46 6.38
C PRO A 148 -1.24 -0.19 6.50
N GLY A 149 -1.01 -0.93 7.59
CA GLY A 149 0.16 -1.81 7.71
C GLY A 149 0.17 -2.90 6.63
N LEU A 150 1.12 -2.84 5.71
CA LEU A 150 1.25 -3.80 4.61
C LEU A 150 1.86 -5.10 5.14
N GLY A 151 1.17 -6.23 4.96
CA GLY A 151 1.63 -7.55 5.39
C GLY A 151 1.48 -7.86 6.88
N THR A 152 0.94 -6.93 7.69
CA THR A 152 0.92 -7.06 9.16
C THR A 152 -0.26 -7.87 9.71
N GLY A 153 -1.30 -8.10 8.90
CA GLY A 153 -2.46 -8.93 9.24
C GLY A 153 -2.19 -10.42 9.03
N ILE A 154 -2.84 -11.01 8.01
CA ILE A 154 -2.67 -12.42 7.62
C ILE A 154 -1.20 -12.74 7.32
N GLY A 155 -0.46 -11.75 6.77
CA GLY A 155 0.95 -11.88 6.42
C GLY A 155 1.90 -12.04 7.61
N ARG A 156 1.46 -11.73 8.84
CA ARG A 156 2.23 -11.88 10.09
C ARG A 156 3.61 -11.22 10.10
N VAL A 157 3.84 -10.22 9.25
CA VAL A 157 5.08 -9.43 9.32
C VAL A 157 5.07 -8.64 10.64
N PRO A 158 6.14 -8.70 11.46
CA PRO A 158 6.25 -7.91 12.67
C PRO A 158 6.06 -6.41 12.38
N TYR A 159 5.32 -5.70 13.23
CA TYR A 159 5.00 -4.30 12.97
C TYR A 159 6.21 -3.37 12.80
N PRO A 160 7.28 -3.47 13.61
CA PRO A 160 8.48 -2.66 13.39
C PRO A 160 9.10 -2.92 12.01
N GLU A 161 9.17 -4.19 11.60
CA GLU A 161 9.77 -4.56 10.32
C GLU A 161 8.94 -4.09 9.12
N ALA A 162 7.62 -4.26 9.18
CA ALA A 162 6.73 -3.73 8.15
C ALA A 162 6.84 -2.19 8.06
N ALA A 163 6.82 -1.49 9.19
CA ALA A 163 6.94 -0.04 9.23
C ALA A 163 8.30 0.43 8.67
N ARG A 164 9.39 -0.23 9.03
CA ARG A 164 10.75 0.06 8.54
C ARG A 164 10.84 -0.11 7.02
N GLN A 165 10.38 -1.24 6.50
CA GLN A 165 10.37 -1.52 5.06
C GLN A 165 9.49 -0.52 4.28
N MET A 166 8.29 -0.21 4.78
CA MET A 166 7.41 0.78 4.16
C MET A 166 8.03 2.19 4.17
N ALA A 167 8.68 2.60 5.27
CA ALA A 167 9.37 3.88 5.38
C ALA A 167 10.53 3.96 4.38
N LEU A 168 11.35 2.90 4.28
CA LEU A 168 12.46 2.81 3.33
C LEU A 168 11.98 2.89 1.87
N ALA A 169 10.84 2.27 1.54
CA ALA A 169 10.26 2.38 0.20
C ALA A 169 9.80 3.82 -0.11
N TYR A 170 9.18 4.50 0.86
CA TYR A 170 8.78 5.89 0.72
C TYR A 170 9.98 6.83 0.59
N ASP A 171 11.02 6.64 1.39
CA ASP A 171 12.25 7.44 1.33
C ASP A 171 12.94 7.32 -0.03
N ASN A 172 13.11 6.08 -0.53
CA ASN A 172 13.63 5.82 -1.87
C ASN A 172 12.78 6.45 -2.98
N PHE A 173 11.48 6.65 -2.75
CA PHE A 173 10.58 7.24 -3.72
C PHE A 173 10.72 8.76 -3.75
N LEU A 174 10.95 9.38 -2.59
CA LEU A 174 11.25 10.80 -2.47
C LEU A 174 12.65 11.15 -3.02
N HIS A 175 13.60 10.23 -2.89
CA HIS A 175 15.00 10.42 -3.27
C HIS A 175 15.43 9.45 -4.40
N PRO A 176 14.86 9.56 -5.62
CA PRO A 176 15.21 8.67 -6.71
C PRO A 176 16.68 8.85 -7.14
N PRO A 177 17.38 7.76 -7.52
CA PRO A 177 18.76 7.83 -7.95
C PRO A 177 18.88 8.61 -9.28
N LYS A 178 20.00 9.33 -9.45
CA LYS A 178 20.30 10.09 -10.68
C LYS A 178 20.97 9.26 -11.77
N PHE A 179 21.55 8.12 -11.40
CA PHE A 179 22.21 7.17 -12.29
C PHE A 179 22.03 5.74 -11.76
N LEU A 180 22.17 4.75 -12.64
CA LEU A 180 22.04 3.34 -12.28
C LEU A 180 23.37 2.61 -12.53
N ASN A 181 23.81 1.86 -11.53
CA ASN A 181 24.95 0.96 -11.61
C ASN A 181 24.80 -0.16 -10.55
N CYS A 182 25.73 -1.13 -10.55
CA CYS A 182 25.68 -2.25 -9.62
C CYS A 182 25.78 -1.84 -8.15
N ILE A 183 26.44 -0.71 -7.84
CA ILE A 183 26.60 -0.21 -6.47
C ILE A 183 25.25 0.28 -5.96
N VAL A 184 24.55 1.13 -6.71
CA VAL A 184 23.20 1.63 -6.36
C VAL A 184 22.22 0.46 -6.18
N ALA A 185 22.29 -0.55 -7.05
CA ALA A 185 21.45 -1.73 -6.93
C ALA A 185 21.77 -2.55 -5.66
N ALA A 186 23.04 -2.78 -5.36
CA ALA A 186 23.48 -3.52 -4.18
C ALA A 186 23.15 -2.78 -2.88
N GLU A 187 23.41 -1.47 -2.79
CA GLU A 187 23.09 -0.65 -1.62
C GLU A 187 21.59 -0.70 -1.31
N ARG A 188 20.74 -0.56 -2.33
CA ARG A 188 19.30 -0.63 -2.17
C ARG A 188 18.83 -2.00 -1.69
N GLN A 189 19.42 -3.08 -2.21
CA GLN A 189 19.14 -4.43 -1.72
C GLN A 189 19.55 -4.58 -0.26
N LEU A 190 20.75 -4.14 0.12
CA LEU A 190 21.27 -4.28 1.48
C LEU A 190 20.41 -3.53 2.51
N GLN A 191 19.98 -2.30 2.21
CA GLN A 191 19.11 -1.52 3.09
C GLN A 191 17.79 -2.23 3.45
N ILE A 192 17.26 -3.05 2.54
CA ILE A 192 16.04 -3.83 2.80
C ILE A 192 16.29 -4.91 3.86
N TRP A 193 17.49 -5.47 3.97
CA TRP A 193 17.77 -6.61 4.86
C TRP A 193 18.59 -6.25 6.11
N GLU A 194 19.35 -5.16 6.08
CA GLU A 194 20.32 -4.78 7.13
C GLU A 194 19.89 -3.58 7.98
N GLY A 195 18.69 -3.04 7.76
CA GLY A 195 18.20 -1.83 8.44
C GLY A 195 17.44 -2.08 9.73
#